data_AF-A0A9P7AKF5-F1
#
_entry.id   AF-A0A9P7AKF5-F1
#
_cell.length_a   1.000
_cell.length_b   1.000
_cell.length_c   1.000
_cell.angle_alpha   90.00
_cell.angle_beta   90.00
_cell.angle_gamma   90.00
#
_symmetry.space_group_name_H-M   'P 1'
#
loop_
_entity.id
_entity.type
_entity.pdbx_description
1 polymer ?
#
loop_
_entity_poly.entity_id
_entity_poly.type
_entity_poly.pdbx_seq_one_letter_code
_entity_poly.pdbx_strand_id
1 'polypeptide(L)'
;MKLKEKKAIVRAFLTSHYWICSGSDKAVVPWSTIIQSHNDFVARKYVPVDVDLKEPSKLQNWDTMALLNFWHAQQEKGEGPTFPFKAWKNKDGDMKADDPKALEFVNQHREQSWE
;
A
#
# COMPACT_ATOMS: atom_id res chain seq x y z
N MET A 1 -11.81 4.68 20.41
CA MET A 1 -11.18 5.42 19.30
C MET A 1 -12.25 5.84 18.28
N LYS A 2 -12.33 7.13 17.97
CA LYS A 2 -13.24 7.71 16.96
C LYS A 2 -12.74 7.39 15.55
N LEU A 3 -13.63 7.37 14.54
CA LEU A 3 -13.25 7.05 13.15
C LEU A 3 -12.08 7.91 12.62
N LYS A 4 -12.09 9.21 12.95
CA LYS A 4 -11.02 10.14 12.54
C LYS A 4 -9.64 9.70 13.05
N GLU A 5 -9.57 9.22 14.29
CA GLU A 5 -8.33 8.73 14.91
C GLU A 5 -7.89 7.42 14.25
N LYS A 6 -8.83 6.48 14.01
CA LYS A 6 -8.52 5.22 13.30
C LYS A 6 -7.92 5.47 11.92
N LYS A 7 -8.53 6.39 11.15
CA LYS A 7 -8.03 6.80 9.83
C LYS A 7 -6.65 7.46 9.91
N ALA A 8 -6.38 8.21 10.98
CA ALA A 8 -5.07 8.82 11.19
C ALA A 8 -4.00 7.75 11.43
N ILE A 9 -4.30 6.70 12.19
CA ILE A 9 -3.39 5.57 12.40
C ILE A 9 -3.13 4.82 11.09
N VAL A 10 -4.18 4.47 10.34
CA VAL A 10 -4.01 3.80 9.03
C VAL A 10 -3.16 4.64 8.09
N ARG A 11 -3.38 5.96 8.06
CA ARG A 11 -2.54 6.89 7.26
C ARG A 11 -1.09 6.86 7.71
N ALA A 12 -0.82 7.04 8.99
CA ALA A 12 0.53 7.05 9.52
C ALA A 12 1.25 5.73 9.23
N PHE A 13 0.57 4.60 9.45
CA PHE A 13 1.09 3.28 9.14
C PHE A 13 1.49 3.15 7.66
N LEU A 14 0.58 3.42 6.73
CA LEU A 14 0.87 3.27 5.30
C LEU A 14 1.92 4.27 4.81
N THR A 15 1.90 5.51 5.30
CA THR A 15 2.93 6.51 4.97
C THR A 15 4.32 6.04 5.41
N SER A 16 4.48 5.57 6.64
CA SER A 16 5.77 5.10 7.15
C SER A 16 6.30 3.89 6.36
N HIS A 17 5.43 2.94 6.00
CA HIS A 17 5.86 1.78 5.18
C HIS A 17 6.22 2.19 3.75
N TYR A 18 5.54 3.20 3.20
CA TYR A 18 5.91 3.74 1.90
C TYR A 18 7.27 4.43 1.94
N TRP A 19 7.57 5.21 2.98
CA TRP A 19 8.88 5.84 3.16
C TRP A 19 10.02 4.82 3.26
N ILE A 20 9.80 3.71 3.94
CA ILE A 20 10.75 2.59 4.02
C ILE A 20 11.01 2.02 2.63
N CYS A 21 9.94 1.69 1.90
CA CYS A 21 10.03 1.14 0.54
C CYS A 21 10.69 2.12 -0.44
N SER A 22 10.37 3.41 -0.36
CA SER A 22 10.92 4.43 -1.27
C SER A 22 12.31 4.94 -0.87
N GLY A 23 12.83 4.57 0.31
CA GLY A 23 14.05 5.14 0.87
C GLY A 23 13.99 6.65 1.10
N SER A 24 12.80 7.23 1.32
CA SER A 24 12.61 8.68 1.44
C SER A 24 11.51 9.02 2.44
N ASP A 25 11.90 9.67 3.54
CA ASP A 25 11.06 10.14 4.64
C ASP A 25 10.11 11.29 4.30
N LYS A 26 10.14 11.75 3.05
CA LYS A 26 9.29 12.83 2.52
C LYS A 26 8.49 12.41 1.31
N ALA A 27 8.53 11.13 0.93
CA ALA A 27 7.78 10.65 -0.21
C ALA A 27 6.26 10.76 0.04
N VAL A 28 5.55 11.25 -0.97
CA VAL A 28 4.08 11.30 -0.94
C VAL A 28 3.55 9.98 -1.47
N VAL A 29 2.63 9.36 -0.74
CA VAL A 29 1.98 8.11 -1.17
C VAL A 29 1.09 8.39 -2.40
N PRO A 30 1.35 7.78 -3.56
CA PRO A 30 0.62 8.06 -4.80
C PRO A 30 -0.70 7.26 -4.83
N TRP A 31 -1.66 7.64 -3.99
CA TRP A 31 -2.92 6.89 -3.82
C TRP A 31 -3.69 6.62 -5.12
N SER A 32 -3.72 7.58 -6.04
CA SER A 32 -4.39 7.41 -7.33
C SER A 32 -3.77 6.26 -8.14
N THR A 33 -2.43 6.17 -8.16
CA THR A 33 -1.70 5.11 -8.86
C THR A 33 -1.83 3.78 -8.13
N ILE A 34 -1.72 3.76 -6.80
CA ILE A 34 -1.93 2.54 -6.01
C ILE A 34 -3.32 1.97 -6.23
N ILE A 35 -4.37 2.81 -6.29
CA ILE A 35 -5.73 2.33 -6.52
C ILE A 35 -5.90 1.76 -7.94
N GLN A 36 -5.32 2.41 -8.95
CA GLN A 36 -5.39 1.95 -10.34
C GLN A 36 -4.62 0.64 -10.57
N SER A 37 -3.49 0.47 -9.88
CA SER A 37 -2.57 -0.65 -10.06
C SER A 37 -2.34 -1.41 -8.75
N HIS A 38 -3.40 -1.71 -7.99
CA HIS A 38 -3.30 -2.22 -6.60
C HIS A 38 -2.32 -3.38 -6.45
N ASN A 39 -2.44 -4.39 -7.30
CA ASN A 39 -1.65 -5.63 -7.20
C ASN A 39 -0.16 -5.42 -7.47
N ASP A 40 0.20 -4.32 -8.13
CA ASP A 40 1.60 -3.95 -8.40
C ASP A 40 2.27 -3.40 -7.16
N PHE A 41 1.50 -2.72 -6.30
CA PHE A 41 1.99 -2.07 -5.09
C PHE A 41 1.79 -2.92 -3.84
N VAL A 42 0.74 -3.73 -3.77
CA VAL A 42 0.33 -4.41 -2.54
C VAL A 42 -0.03 -5.86 -2.87
N ALA A 43 0.66 -6.81 -2.24
CA ALA A 43 0.29 -8.22 -2.37
C ALA A 43 -0.98 -8.50 -1.54
N ARG A 44 -1.92 -9.27 -2.12
CA ARG A 44 -3.23 -9.53 -1.50
C ARG A 44 -3.14 -10.10 -0.09
N LYS A 45 -2.12 -10.91 0.22
CA LYS A 45 -1.91 -11.52 1.54
C LYS A 45 -1.72 -10.51 2.69
N TYR A 46 -1.45 -9.23 2.40
CA TYR A 46 -1.25 -8.18 3.40
C TYR A 46 -2.50 -7.30 3.63
N VAL A 47 -3.64 -7.66 3.05
CA VAL A 47 -4.92 -6.93 3.17
C VAL A 47 -6.04 -7.96 3.42
N PRO A 48 -7.07 -7.63 4.23
CA PRO A 48 -8.24 -8.51 4.40
C PRO A 48 -8.94 -8.81 3.08
N VAL A 49 -9.45 -10.05 2.91
CA VAL A 49 -10.00 -10.55 1.64
C VAL A 49 -11.17 -9.74 1.07
N ASP A 50 -11.94 -9.06 1.92
CA ASP A 50 -13.11 -8.25 1.52
C ASP A 50 -12.88 -6.74 1.61
N VAL A 51 -11.62 -6.31 1.78
CA VAL A 51 -11.28 -4.90 1.90
C VAL A 51 -10.39 -4.45 0.74
N ASP A 52 -10.82 -3.37 0.12
CA ASP A 52 -10.02 -2.60 -0.83
C ASP A 52 -9.20 -1.56 -0.07
N LEU A 53 -7.89 -1.56 -0.30
CA LEU A 53 -7.05 -0.48 0.17
C LEU A 53 -7.37 0.79 -0.63
N LYS A 54 -7.78 1.83 0.08
CA LYS A 54 -8.12 3.15 -0.46
C LYS A 54 -7.36 4.22 0.30
N GLU A 55 -7.39 5.44 -0.23
CA GLU A 55 -6.89 6.60 0.49
C GLU A 55 -7.51 6.68 1.90
N PRO A 56 -6.72 6.82 2.98
CA PRO A 56 -7.21 6.73 4.35
C PRO A 56 -8.35 7.70 4.71
N SER A 57 -8.41 8.87 4.05
CA SER A 57 -9.50 9.83 4.21
C SER A 57 -10.87 9.25 3.79
N LYS A 58 -10.88 8.32 2.83
CA LYS A 58 -12.07 7.75 2.19
C LYS A 58 -12.56 6.43 2.81
N LEU A 59 -11.79 5.83 3.73
CA LEU A 59 -12.18 4.56 4.36
C LEU A 59 -13.48 4.68 5.15
N GLN A 60 -14.30 3.63 5.18
CA GLN A 60 -15.44 3.55 6.10
C GLN A 60 -15.01 2.97 7.44
N ASN A 61 -15.84 3.09 8.47
CA ASN A 61 -15.46 2.60 9.81
C ASN A 61 -15.21 1.08 9.82
N TRP A 62 -16.00 0.31 9.08
CA TRP A 62 -15.84 -1.14 8.99
C TRP A 62 -14.52 -1.51 8.29
N ASP A 63 -14.22 -0.92 7.13
CA ASP A 63 -12.94 -1.09 6.41
C ASP A 63 -11.74 -0.75 7.31
N THR A 64 -11.84 0.40 7.99
CA THR A 64 -10.74 0.92 8.82
C THR A 64 -10.46 -0.04 9.97
N MET A 65 -11.50 -0.57 10.62
CA MET A 65 -11.36 -1.55 11.70
C MET A 65 -10.80 -2.88 11.18
N ALA A 66 -11.28 -3.36 10.04
CA ALA A 66 -10.80 -4.60 9.44
C ALA A 66 -9.30 -4.54 9.11
N LEU A 67 -8.82 -3.43 8.53
CA LEU A 67 -7.40 -3.21 8.26
C LEU A 67 -6.57 -3.19 9.55
N LEU A 68 -6.99 -2.42 10.55
CA LEU A 68 -6.26 -2.31 11.82
C LEU A 68 -6.16 -3.65 12.54
N ASN A 69 -7.28 -4.39 12.64
CA ASN A 69 -7.30 -5.70 13.30
C ASN A 69 -6.44 -6.71 12.54
N PHE A 70 -6.48 -6.69 11.20
CA PHE A 70 -5.68 -7.59 10.38
C PHE A 70 -4.18 -7.34 10.56
N TRP A 71 -3.73 -6.09 10.48
CA TRP A 71 -2.32 -5.77 10.67
C TRP A 71 -1.84 -6.00 12.10
N HIS A 72 -2.69 -5.73 13.10
CA HIS A 72 -2.37 -6.08 14.48
C HIS A 72 -2.14 -7.59 14.63
N ALA A 73 -3.04 -8.42 14.10
CA ALA A 73 -2.89 -9.87 14.15
C ALA A 73 -1.64 -10.36 13.40
N GLN A 74 -1.24 -9.71 12.30
CA GLN A 74 0.02 -10.02 11.61
C GLN A 74 1.25 -9.64 12.45
N GLN A 75 1.20 -8.52 13.19
CA GLN A 75 2.27 -8.14 14.12
C GLN A 75 2.42 -9.16 15.25
N GLU A 76 1.31 -9.63 15.82
CA GLU A 76 1.32 -10.62 16.90
C GLU A 76 1.89 -11.98 16.46
N LYS A 77 1.69 -12.38 15.20
CA LYS A 77 2.28 -13.60 14.66
C LYS A 77 3.80 -13.53 14.53
N GLY A 78 4.35 -12.35 14.22
CA GLY A 78 5.81 -12.15 14.10
C GLY A 78 6.48 -12.85 12.91
N GLU A 79 5.71 -13.38 11.95
CA GLU A 79 6.22 -14.18 10.81
C GLU A 79 6.69 -13.33 9.61
N GLY A 80 7.28 -12.16 9.87
CA GLY A 80 7.82 -11.26 8.86
C GLY A 80 7.17 -9.87 8.83
N PRO A 81 7.28 -9.13 7.71
CA PRO A 81 6.78 -7.76 7.64
C PRO A 81 5.25 -7.75 7.70
N THR A 82 4.70 -6.88 8.55
CA THR A 82 3.25 -6.67 8.68
C THR A 82 2.62 -6.23 7.36
N PHE A 83 3.30 -5.33 6.64
CA PHE A 83 2.86 -4.79 5.36
C PHE A 83 4.04 -4.20 4.57
N PRO A 84 4.51 -4.84 3.49
CA PRO A 84 5.43 -4.23 2.54
C PRO A 84 4.67 -3.66 1.32
N PHE A 85 5.11 -2.48 0.86
CA PHE A 85 4.86 -2.09 -0.54
C PHE A 85 5.84 -2.83 -1.44
N LYS A 86 5.35 -3.29 -2.59
CA LYS A 86 6.15 -3.94 -3.65
C LYS A 86 6.79 -2.95 -4.60
N ALA A 87 6.30 -1.72 -4.64
CA ALA A 87 6.72 -0.71 -5.58
C ALA A 87 6.53 0.70 -5.02
N TRP A 88 7.35 1.62 -5.53
CA TRP A 88 7.29 3.04 -5.24
C TRP A 88 7.52 3.87 -6.50
N LYS A 89 7.15 5.15 -6.43
CA LYS A 89 7.40 6.13 -7.49
C LYS A 89 8.66 6.93 -7.13
N ASN A 90 9.65 6.97 -8.02
CA ASN A 90 10.85 7.79 -7.81
C ASN A 90 10.59 9.28 -8.10
N LYS A 91 11.61 10.13 -7.94
CA LYS A 91 11.52 11.58 -8.14
C LYS A 91 11.18 11.98 -9.59
N ASP A 92 11.60 11.16 -10.56
CA ASP A 92 11.37 11.37 -11.99
C ASP A 92 9.96 10.93 -12.42
N GLY A 93 9.24 10.27 -11.51
CA GLY A 93 7.90 9.77 -11.75
C GLY A 93 7.84 8.35 -12.30
N ASP A 94 8.99 7.67 -12.40
CA ASP A 94 9.06 6.27 -12.79
C ASP A 94 8.67 5.35 -11.65
N MET A 95 8.02 4.25 -12.03
CA MET A 95 7.75 3.14 -11.13
C MET A 95 9.03 2.32 -10.92
N LYS A 96 9.35 2.07 -9.65
CA LYS A 96 10.40 1.16 -9.20
C LYS A 96 9.77 0.10 -8.34
N ALA A 97 10.21 -1.14 -8.49
CA ALA A 97 9.75 -2.25 -7.67
C ALA A 97 10.86 -2.71 -6.74
N ASP A 98 10.46 -3.18 -5.57
CA ASP A 98 11.33 -3.77 -4.56
C ASP A 98 11.77 -5.19 -4.97
N ASP A 99 11.01 -5.82 -5.87
CA ASP A 99 11.34 -7.07 -6.54
C ASP A 99 11.54 -6.83 -8.06
N PRO A 100 12.69 -7.17 -8.65
CA PRO A 100 12.93 -7.06 -10.09
C PRO A 100 11.85 -7.73 -10.97
N LYS A 101 11.25 -8.83 -10.50
CA LYS A 101 10.14 -9.50 -11.22
C LYS A 101 8.84 -8.69 -11.16
N ALA A 102 8.61 -7.95 -10.09
CA ALA A 102 7.49 -7.03 -10.00
C ALA A 102 7.69 -5.81 -10.92
N LEU A 103 8.94 -5.37 -11.14
CA LEU A 103 9.25 -4.31 -12.11
C LEU A 103 8.95 -4.76 -13.55
N GLU A 104 9.32 -6.00 -13.89
CA GLU A 104 9.03 -6.61 -15.19
C GLU A 104 7.51 -6.73 -15.43
N PHE A 105 6.75 -7.19 -14.42
CA PHE A 105 5.28 -7.24 -14.48
C PHE A 105 4.66 -5.85 -14.71
N VAL A 106 5.10 -4.84 -13.96
CA VAL A 106 4.62 -3.45 -14.09
C VAL A 106 4.90 -2.90 -15.49
N ASN A 107 6.10 -3.14 -16.02
CA ASN A 107 6.49 -2.64 -17.34
C ASN A 107 5.71 -3.34 -18.47
N GLN A 108 5.51 -4.67 -18.40
CA GLN A 108 4.76 -5.44 -19.40
C GLN A 108 3.27 -5.05 -19.50
N HIS A 109 2.65 -4.60 -18.40
CA HIS A 109 1.24 -4.22 -18.38
C HIS A 109 1.02 -2.71 -18.57
N ARG A 110 2.06 -1.89 -18.42
CA ARG A 110 2.03 -0.46 -18.78
C ARG A 110 1.93 -0.24 -20.29
N GLU A 111 2.52 -1.12 -21.10
CA GLU A 111 2.55 -1.02 -22.56
C GLU A 111 1.25 -1.49 -23.25
N GLN A 112 0.31 -2.08 -22.50
CA GLN A 112 -0.98 -2.57 -23.03
C GLN A 112 -2.13 -1.56 -22.90
N SER A 113 -1.85 -0.34 -22.44
CA SER A 113 -2.87 0.69 -22.18
C SER A 113 -2.72 1.92 -23.07
N TRP A 114 -2.39 1.74 -24.35
CA TRP A 114 -2.65 2.69 -25.45
C TRP A 114 -2.67 1.95 -26.80
N GLU A 115 -3.74 1.20 -27.06
CA GLU A 115 -4.29 1.00 -28.41
C GLU A 115 -5.80 1.28 -28.36
#